data_AF-A0A6L7GA22-F1
#
_entry.id   AF-A0A6L7GA22-F1
#
_cell.length_a   1.000
_cell.length_b   1.000
_cell.length_c   1.000
_cell.angle_alpha   90.00
_cell.angle_beta   90.00
_cell.angle_gamma   90.00
#
_symmetry.space_group_name_H-M   'P 1'
#
loop_
_entity.id
_entity.type
_entity.pdbx_description
1 polymer ?
#
loop_
_entity_poly.entity_id
_entity_poly.type
_entity_poly.pdbx_seq_one_letter_code
_entity_poly.pdbx_strand_id
1 'polypeptide(L)'
;THTVIRRRLSGDGVSLGAEMYLRADLLHIDDIELSELEGVNLRTYLEAQLGQRAHLLTTRVSMEPLPLRQAAMFDMKPEATVFRIEARTALSDGSPFYQQAIFAHADDVLLEF
;
A
#
# COMPACT_ATOMS: atom_id res chain seq x y z
N THR A 1 12.25 8.24 11.18
CA THR A 1 12.56 7.06 10.33
C THR A 1 11.26 6.36 9.99
N HIS A 2 11.17 5.73 8.81
CA HIS A 2 9.93 5.10 8.35
C HIS A 2 10.19 3.63 8.04
N THR A 3 9.24 2.78 8.38
CA THR A 3 9.20 1.38 7.98
C THR A 3 8.45 1.28 6.66
N VAL A 4 8.98 0.54 5.69
CA VAL A 4 8.33 0.36 4.39
C VAL A 4 7.94 -1.10 4.20
N ILE A 5 6.64 -1.35 4.07
CA ILE A 5 6.10 -2.65 3.69
C ILE A 5 5.85 -2.63 2.20
N ARG A 6 6.33 -3.65 1.48
CA ARG A 6 6.10 -3.81 0.05
C ARG A 6 5.39 -5.12 -0.20
N ARG A 7 4.30 -5.06 -0.96
CA ARG A 7 3.49 -6.25 -1.27
C ARG A 7 3.24 -6.30 -2.77
N ARG A 8 3.39 -7.50 -3.31
CA ARG A 8 2.74 -7.89 -4.56
C ARG A 8 1.35 -8.40 -4.20
N LEU A 9 0.33 -7.84 -4.84
CA LEU A 9 -1.05 -8.28 -4.71
C LEU A 9 -1.48 -8.86 -6.05
N SER A 10 -2.25 -9.94 -6.03
CA SER A 10 -2.76 -10.55 -7.26
C SER A 10 -4.13 -11.15 -7.02
N GLY A 11 -5.01 -11.03 -8.01
CA GLY A 11 -6.37 -11.55 -8.00
C GLY A 11 -7.02 -11.32 -9.36
N ASP A 12 -7.93 -12.21 -9.76
CA ASP A 12 -8.70 -12.08 -11.02
C ASP A 12 -7.86 -11.82 -12.28
N GLY A 13 -6.65 -12.38 -12.32
CA GLY A 13 -5.70 -12.19 -13.43
C GLY A 13 -4.93 -10.87 -13.42
N VAL A 14 -5.19 -9.99 -12.45
CA VAL A 14 -4.52 -8.70 -12.28
C VAL A 14 -3.41 -8.81 -11.23
N SER A 15 -2.29 -8.14 -11.49
CA SER A 15 -1.18 -7.98 -10.54
C SER A 15 -0.96 -6.51 -10.20
N LEU A 16 -0.82 -6.22 -8.91
CA LEU A 16 -0.64 -4.88 -8.37
C LEU A 16 0.60 -4.83 -7.48
N GLY A 17 1.27 -3.68 -7.51
CA GLY A 17 2.32 -3.35 -6.57
C GLY A 17 1.78 -2.44 -5.47
N ALA A 18 2.17 -2.67 -4.23
CA ALA A 18 1.80 -1.79 -3.12
C ALA A 18 3.01 -1.49 -2.24
N GLU A 19 3.17 -0.21 -1.89
CA GLU A 19 4.10 0.27 -0.88
C GLU A 19 3.32 0.96 0.23
N MET A 20 3.61 0.61 1.48
CA MET A 20 3.07 1.28 2.66
C MET A 20 4.22 1.79 3.52
N TYR A 21 4.20 3.09 3.78
CA TYR A 21 5.15 3.82 4.61
C TYR A 21 4.52 4.09 5.96
N LEU A 22 5.05 3.44 6.98
CA LEU A 22 4.62 3.55 8.37
C LEU A 22 5.66 4.33 9.16
N ARG A 23 5.23 5.05 10.19
CA ARG A 23 6.18 5.60 11.15
C ARG A 23 6.77 4.46 11.98
N ALA A 24 8.10 4.43 12.09
CA ALA A 24 8.81 3.34 12.77
C ALA A 24 8.58 3.30 14.29
N ASP A 25 8.09 4.39 14.88
CA ASP A 25 7.79 4.50 16.31
C ASP A 25 6.37 4.03 16.67
N LEU A 26 5.51 3.80 15.69
CA LEU A 26 4.14 3.34 15.93
C LEU A 26 4.05 1.83 16.07
N LEU A 27 4.82 1.08 15.27
CA LEU A 27 4.81 -0.37 15.24
C LEU A 27 6.21 -0.91 15.00
N HIS A 28 6.63 -1.83 15.87
CA HIS A 28 7.83 -2.63 15.68
C HIS A 28 7.50 -3.77 14.72
N ILE A 29 7.69 -3.53 13.42
CA ILE A 29 7.31 -4.50 12.39
C ILE A 29 8.06 -5.83 12.50
N ASP A 30 9.27 -5.79 13.08
CA ASP A 30 10.12 -6.96 13.27
C ASP A 30 9.51 -7.96 14.28
N ASP A 31 8.54 -7.51 15.08
CA ASP A 31 7.81 -8.34 16.03
C ASP A 31 6.59 -9.04 15.39
N ILE A 32 6.25 -8.71 14.13
CA ILE A 32 5.13 -9.31 13.41
C ILE A 32 5.62 -10.53 12.64
N GLU A 33 5.05 -11.70 12.90
CA GLU A 33 5.40 -12.90 12.13
C GLU A 33 4.93 -12.74 10.68
N LEU A 34 5.80 -13.06 9.72
CA LEU A 34 5.52 -12.86 8.29
C LEU A 34 4.24 -13.60 7.85
N SER A 35 4.00 -14.78 8.43
CA SER A 35 2.80 -15.60 8.22
C SER A 35 1.51 -14.90 8.62
N GLU A 36 1.54 -13.98 9.58
CA GLU A 36 0.35 -13.22 10.00
C GLU A 36 -0.07 -12.18 8.96
N LEU A 37 0.83 -11.81 8.05
CA LEU A 37 0.58 -10.81 7.01
C LEU A 37 0.12 -11.43 5.69
N GLU A 38 0.26 -12.77 5.54
CA GLU A 38 -0.18 -13.50 4.36
C GLU A 38 -1.72 -13.57 4.29
N GLY A 39 -2.28 -13.18 3.15
CA GLY A 39 -3.74 -13.22 2.94
C GLY A 39 -4.58 -12.22 3.76
N VAL A 40 -3.95 -11.41 4.63
CA VAL A 40 -4.65 -10.45 5.49
C VAL A 40 -4.69 -9.04 4.89
N ASN A 41 -5.80 -8.34 5.11
CA ASN A 41 -5.89 -6.90 4.89
C ASN A 41 -4.98 -6.15 5.89
N LEU A 42 -3.86 -5.65 5.38
CA LEU A 42 -2.81 -5.03 6.19
C LEU A 42 -3.32 -3.85 7.03
N ARG A 43 -4.23 -3.02 6.49
CA ARG A 43 -4.80 -1.90 7.25
C ARG A 43 -5.52 -2.42 8.50
N THR A 44 -6.44 -3.37 8.32
CA THR A 44 -7.25 -3.92 9.40
C THR A 44 -6.37 -4.58 10.47
N TYR A 45 -5.32 -5.29 10.05
CA TYR A 45 -4.35 -5.88 10.96
C TYR A 45 -3.65 -4.82 11.83
N LEU A 46 -3.11 -3.77 11.21
CA LEU A 46 -2.37 -2.72 11.92
C LEU A 46 -3.29 -1.90 12.84
N GLU A 47 -4.53 -1.63 12.42
CA GLU A 47 -5.55 -0.99 13.26
C GLU A 47 -5.88 -1.83 14.51
N ALA A 48 -6.00 -3.15 14.35
CA ALA A 48 -6.24 -4.07 15.47
C ALA A 48 -5.06 -4.11 16.45
N GLN A 49 -3.82 -4.16 15.94
CA GLN A 49 -2.62 -4.13 16.78
C GLN A 49 -2.48 -2.83 17.59
N LEU A 50 -2.86 -1.68 16.99
CA LEU A 50 -2.81 -0.39 17.67
C LEU A 50 -4.03 -0.10 18.55
N GLY A 51 -5.11 -0.89 18.42
CA GLY A 51 -6.39 -0.60 19.06
C GLY A 51 -7.03 0.72 18.59
N GLN A 52 -6.66 1.21 17.40
CA GLN A 52 -7.10 2.49 16.85
C GLN A 52 -7.49 2.34 15.39
N ARG A 53 -8.48 3.13 14.94
CA ARG A 53 -8.90 3.15 13.54
C ARG A 53 -8.20 4.25 12.76
N ALA A 54 -7.84 3.94 11.53
CA ALA A 54 -7.35 4.93 10.59
C ALA A 54 -8.50 5.70 9.94
N HIS A 55 -8.30 6.99 9.75
CA HIS A 55 -9.12 7.85 8.93
C HIS A 55 -8.35 8.21 7.65
N LEU A 56 -9.02 8.09 6.51
CA LEU A 56 -8.48 8.54 5.24
C LEU A 56 -8.54 10.07 5.20
N LEU A 57 -7.38 10.70 5.00
CA LEU A 57 -7.29 12.15 4.88
C LEU A 57 -7.41 12.57 3.42
N THR A 58 -6.61 11.96 2.56
CA THR A 58 -6.58 12.27 1.13
C THR A 58 -6.30 11.03 0.30
N THR A 59 -6.92 11.01 -0.88
CA THR A 59 -6.57 10.10 -1.98
C THR A 59 -6.15 10.94 -3.16
N ARG A 60 -5.06 10.56 -3.81
CA ARG A 60 -4.62 11.13 -5.09
C ARG A 60 -4.47 10.00 -6.08
N VAL A 61 -4.98 10.21 -7.28
CA VAL A 61 -4.78 9.30 -8.41
C VAL A 61 -4.01 10.05 -9.48
N SER A 62 -2.96 9.44 -9.99
CA SER A 62 -2.21 9.91 -11.16
C SER A 62 -1.95 8.75 -12.12
N MET A 63 -1.67 9.09 -13.38
CA MET A 63 -1.18 8.13 -14.36
C MET A 63 0.28 8.44 -14.64
N GLU A 64 1.14 7.42 -14.54
CA GLU A 64 2.57 7.56 -14.79
C GLU A 64 3.14 6.27 -15.40
N PRO A 65 4.25 6.34 -16.15
CA PRO A 65 4.95 5.14 -16.58
C PRO A 65 5.55 4.42 -15.37
N LEU A 66 5.38 3.09 -15.30
CA LEU A 66 5.92 2.28 -14.20
C LEU A 66 7.45 2.17 -14.30
N PRO A 67 8.22 2.68 -13.32
CA PRO A 67 9.67 2.56 -13.31
C PRO A 67 10.13 1.10 -13.30
N LEU A 68 11.19 0.78 -14.05
CA LEU A 68 11.75 -0.57 -14.18
C LEU A 68 11.99 -1.25 -12.82
N ARG A 69 12.48 -0.49 -11.83
CA ARG A 69 12.72 -1.00 -10.48
C ARG A 69 11.44 -1.46 -9.79
N GLN A 70 10.36 -0.68 -9.90
CA GLN A 70 9.07 -1.04 -9.32
C GLN A 70 8.42 -2.20 -10.07
N ALA A 71 8.53 -2.19 -11.41
CA ALA A 71 8.08 -3.29 -12.25
C ALA A 71 8.71 -4.62 -11.84
N ALA A 72 10.04 -4.67 -11.72
CA ALA A 72 10.77 -5.86 -11.29
C ALA A 72 10.42 -6.28 -9.85
N MET A 73 10.26 -5.32 -8.95
CA MET A 73 9.94 -5.57 -7.55
C MET A 73 8.56 -6.18 -7.34
N PHE A 74 7.59 -5.84 -8.19
CA PHE A 74 6.20 -6.30 -8.08
C PHE A 74 5.82 -7.35 -9.12
N ASP A 75 6.76 -7.82 -9.94
CA ASP A 75 6.53 -8.74 -11.05
C ASP A 75 5.47 -8.20 -12.04
N MET A 76 5.60 -6.92 -12.38
CA MET A 76 4.70 -6.19 -13.27
C MET A 76 5.39 -5.87 -14.59
N LYS A 77 4.60 -5.69 -15.66
CA LYS A 77 5.10 -5.26 -16.97
C LYS A 77 5.85 -3.90 -16.86
N PRO A 78 7.14 -3.82 -17.23
CA PRO A 78 7.88 -2.56 -17.18
C PRO A 78 7.40 -1.57 -18.23
N GLU A 79 7.60 -0.27 -17.96
CA GLU A 79 7.31 0.85 -18.88
C GLU A 79 5.83 1.00 -19.30
N ALA A 80 4.94 0.16 -18.78
CA ALA A 80 3.50 0.31 -18.94
C ALA A 80 2.99 1.51 -18.14
N THR A 81 1.94 2.15 -18.63
CA THR A 81 1.23 3.20 -17.89
C THR A 81 0.44 2.56 -16.76
N VAL A 82 0.66 3.06 -15.54
CA VAL A 82 -0.05 2.62 -14.35
C VAL A 82 -0.89 3.74 -13.77
N PHE A 83 -2.01 3.38 -13.14
CA PHE A 83 -2.57 4.20 -12.08
C PHE A 83 -1.67 4.10 -10.86
N ARG A 84 -1.21 5.25 -10.38
CA ARG A 84 -0.63 5.41 -9.06
C ARG A 84 -1.69 6.01 -8.14
N ILE A 85 -2.09 5.22 -7.16
CA ILE A 85 -3.10 5.59 -6.18
C ILE A 85 -2.40 5.80 -4.86
N GLU A 86 -2.37 7.05 -4.40
CA GLU A 86 -1.75 7.44 -3.14
C GLU A 86 -2.82 7.74 -2.10
N ALA A 87 -2.70 7.14 -0.93
CA ALA A 87 -3.56 7.40 0.21
C ALA A 87 -2.74 7.88 1.41
N ARG A 88 -3.22 8.91 2.11
CA ARG A 88 -2.65 9.36 3.39
C ARG A 88 -3.68 9.16 4.49
N THR A 89 -3.26 8.58 5.59
CA THR A 89 -4.14 8.28 6.71
C THR A 89 -3.62 8.87 8.02
N ALA A 90 -4.56 9.07 8.95
CA ALA A 90 -4.28 9.47 10.32
C ALA A 90 -5.03 8.60 11.31
N LEU A 91 -4.54 8.52 12.53
CA LEU A 91 -5.25 7.92 13.66
C LEU A 91 -6.35 8.84 14.17
N SER A 92 -7.18 8.35 15.10
CA SER A 92 -8.30 9.12 15.66
C SER A 92 -7.86 10.37 16.45
N ASP A 93 -6.61 10.43 16.91
CA ASP A 93 -6.02 11.61 17.54
C ASP A 93 -5.49 12.65 16.52
N GLY A 94 -5.66 12.38 15.22
CA GLY A 94 -5.19 13.23 14.12
C GLY A 94 -3.72 13.04 13.75
N SER A 95 -2.98 12.17 14.47
CA SER A 95 -1.59 11.90 14.14
C SER A 95 -1.45 11.11 12.84
N PRO A 96 -0.44 11.38 12.00
CA PRO A 96 -0.22 10.60 10.77
C PRO A 96 0.03 9.13 11.08
N PHE A 97 -0.65 8.25 10.34
CA PHE A 97 -0.54 6.80 10.53
C PHE A 97 0.32 6.16 9.44
N TYR A 98 -0.21 6.05 8.21
CA TYR A 98 0.53 5.57 7.06
C TYR A 98 0.28 6.39 5.80
N GLN A 99 1.23 6.31 4.90
CA GLN A 99 1.05 6.67 3.51
C GLN A 99 1.17 5.40 2.67
N GLN A 100 0.28 5.23 1.70
CA GLN A 100 0.29 4.09 0.79
C GLN A 100 0.35 4.56 -0.65
N ALA A 101 1.08 3.83 -1.48
CA ALA A 101 1.04 3.92 -2.93
C ALA A 101 0.69 2.55 -3.51
N ILE A 102 -0.31 2.49 -4.39
CA ILE A 102 -0.67 1.30 -5.17
C ILE A 102 -0.41 1.60 -6.64
N PHE A 103 0.18 0.64 -7.33
CA PHE A 103 0.46 0.66 -8.76
C PHE A 103 -0.37 -0.42 -9.44
N ALA A 104 -1.19 -0.02 -10.40
CA ALA A 104 -2.06 -0.89 -11.19
C ALA A 104 -1.90 -0.56 -12.67
N HIS A 105 -1.72 -1.53 -13.56
CA HIS A 105 -1.72 -1.26 -15.00
C HIS A 105 -3.05 -0.65 -15.41
N ALA A 106 -3.00 0.49 -16.09
CA ALA A 106 -4.21 1.24 -16.42
C ALA A 106 -5.14 0.48 -17.39
N ASP A 107 -4.58 -0.45 -18.16
CA ASP A 107 -5.32 -1.29 -19.10
C ASP A 107 -6.01 -2.49 -18.42
N ASP A 108 -5.60 -2.84 -17.20
CA ASP A 108 -6.07 -4.05 -16.49
C ASP A 108 -7.19 -3.76 -15.48
N VAL A 109 -7.42 -2.49 -15.13
CA VAL A 109 -8.37 -2.09 -14.06
C VAL A 109 -9.22 -0.87 -14.42
N LEU A 110 -10.41 -0.81 -13.83
CA LEU A 110 -11.25 0.37 -13.79
C LEU A 110 -11.26 0.93 -12.36
N LEU A 111 -11.19 2.26 -12.21
CA LEU A 111 -11.32 2.92 -10.92
C LEU A 111 -12.76 3.40 -10.71
N GLU A 112 -13.34 3.06 -9.56
CA GLU A 112 -14.64 3.53 -9.08
C GLU A 112 -14.44 4.37 -7.80
N PHE A 113 -15.25 5.43 -7.63
CA PHE A 113 -15.10 6.43 -6.55
C PHE A 113 -16.40 6.64 -5.78
#